data_AF-A0A4C1ZHZ0-F1
#
_entry.id   AF-A0A4C1ZHZ0-F1
#
_cell.length_a   1.000
_cell.length_b   1.000
_cell.length_c   1.000
_cell.angle_alpha   90.00
_cell.angle_beta   90.00
_cell.angle_gamma   90.00
#
_symmetry.space_group_name_H-M   'P 1'
#
loop_
_entity.id
_entity.type
_entity.pdbx_description
1 polymer ?
#
loop_
_entity_poly.entity_id
_entity_poly.type
_entity_poly.pdbx_seq_one_letter_code
_entity_poly.pdbx_strand_id
1 'polypeptide(L)'
;MTSQVAQTLTGHGGFAQYLFRFRSWDSPYCSYDPAKIQNELHVLEDCDMFLRERAAHEAEFGVRILGHHFPEILDDAHKRGKFIKYCESIVNKCNKKNRST
;
A
#
# COMPACT_ATOMS: atom_id res chain seq x y z
N MET A 1 -11.98 2.64 11.01
CA MET A 1 -10.93 1.90 10.28
C MET A 1 -11.52 0.54 9.93
N THR A 2 -11.51 0.15 8.66
CA THR A 2 -12.04 -1.16 8.23
C THR A 2 -11.05 -2.26 8.57
N SER A 3 -11.52 -3.50 8.72
CA SER A 3 -10.64 -4.66 8.94
C SER A 3 -9.61 -4.83 7.82
N GLN A 4 -10.01 -4.52 6.58
CA GLN A 4 -9.16 -4.57 5.40
C GLN A 4 -8.01 -3.57 5.45
N VAL A 5 -8.25 -2.34 5.92
CA VAL A 5 -7.20 -1.32 6.07
C VAL A 5 -6.23 -1.67 7.19
N ALA A 6 -6.73 -2.20 8.31
CA ALA A 6 -5.87 -2.67 9.39
C ALA A 6 -4.96 -3.83 8.94
N GLN A 7 -5.51 -4.79 8.18
CA GLN A 7 -4.74 -5.88 7.57
C GLN A 7 -3.65 -5.36 6.63
N THR A 8 -4.00 -4.38 5.81
CA THR A 8 -3.08 -3.74 4.86
C THR A 8 -1.90 -3.07 5.55
N LEU A 9 -2.19 -2.22 6.54
CA LEU A 9 -1.16 -1.50 7.27
C LEU A 9 -0.28 -2.42 8.12
N THR A 10 -0.67 -3.68 8.28
CA THR A 10 0.10 -4.73 8.95
C THR A 10 0.73 -5.72 7.96
N GLY A 11 0.73 -5.41 6.66
CA GLY A 11 1.36 -6.22 5.63
C GLY A 11 0.58 -7.48 5.23
N HIS A 12 -0.68 -7.62 5.65
CA HIS A 12 -1.57 -8.69 5.21
C HIS A 12 -2.30 -8.34 3.91
N GLY A 13 -2.60 -9.36 3.10
CA GLY A 13 -3.40 -9.23 1.87
C GLY A 13 -2.64 -9.66 0.62
N GLY A 14 -2.99 -9.10 -0.53
CA GLY A 14 -2.40 -9.46 -1.83
C GLY A 14 -1.03 -8.87 -2.09
N PHE A 15 -0.19 -8.67 -1.07
CA PHE A 15 1.20 -8.25 -1.25
C PHE A 15 2.08 -9.46 -1.58
N ALA A 16 3.00 -9.32 -2.54
CA ALA A 16 3.83 -10.45 -2.96
C ALA A 16 4.66 -11.02 -1.79
N GLN A 17 5.15 -10.18 -0.87
CA GLN A 17 5.83 -10.65 0.34
C GLN A 17 4.94 -11.56 1.20
N TYR A 18 3.68 -11.13 1.42
CA TYR A 18 2.72 -11.88 2.22
C TYR A 18 2.35 -13.21 1.56
N LEU A 19 2.03 -13.18 0.26
CA LEU A 19 1.67 -14.37 -0.50
C LEU A 19 2.82 -15.38 -0.62
N PHE A 20 4.04 -14.88 -0.83
CA PHE A 20 5.25 -15.71 -0.88
C PHE A 20 5.46 -16.48 0.44
N ARG A 21 5.18 -15.86 1.59
CA ARG A 21 5.24 -16.54 2.91
C ARG A 21 4.34 -17.77 2.99
N PHE A 22 3.19 -17.75 2.31
CA PHE A 22 2.25 -18.87 2.24
C PHE A 22 2.43 -19.75 1.00
N ARG A 23 3.48 -19.53 0.21
CA ARG A 23 3.79 -20.26 -1.02
C ARG A 23 2.66 -20.18 -2.07
N SER A 24 1.87 -19.11 -2.04
CA SER A 24 0.77 -18.87 -2.99
C SER A 24 1.17 -17.95 -4.15
N TRP A 25 2.41 -17.45 -4.13
CA TRP A 25 3.00 -16.60 -5.16
C TRP A 25 4.50 -16.89 -5.29
N ASP A 26 5.04 -16.78 -6.50
CA ASP A 26 6.37 -17.32 -6.83
C ASP A 26 7.54 -16.47 -6.31
N SER A 27 7.32 -15.19 -6.04
CA SER A 27 8.38 -14.24 -5.72
C SER A 27 7.93 -13.17 -4.74
N PRO A 28 8.71 -12.82 -3.69
CA PRO A 28 8.34 -11.73 -2.78
C PRO A 28 8.54 -10.33 -3.41
N TYR A 29 9.16 -10.24 -4.57
CA TYR A 29 9.57 -8.99 -5.20
C TYR A 29 8.45 -8.33 -6.00
N CYS A 30 8.50 -7.01 -6.13
CA CYS A 30 7.56 -6.27 -6.95
C CYS A 30 7.79 -6.53 -8.44
N SER A 31 6.73 -6.81 -9.19
CA SER A 31 6.81 -6.97 -10.66
C SER A 31 7.19 -5.68 -11.39
N TYR A 32 7.04 -4.52 -10.75
CA TYR A 32 7.38 -3.21 -11.30
C TYR A 32 8.74 -2.69 -10.81
N ASP A 33 9.26 -3.25 -9.71
CA ASP A 33 10.57 -2.94 -9.16
C ASP A 33 11.20 -4.24 -8.63
N PRO A 34 11.89 -5.01 -9.49
CA PRO A 34 12.45 -6.31 -9.11
C PRO A 34 13.51 -6.23 -8.01
N ALA A 35 14.04 -5.04 -7.70
CA ALA A 35 15.02 -4.85 -6.64
C ALA A 35 14.37 -4.74 -5.25
N LYS A 36 13.04 -4.55 -5.18
CA LYS A 36 12.32 -4.33 -3.92
C LYS A 36 11.30 -5.41 -3.61
N ILE A 37 11.23 -5.78 -2.35
CA ILE A 37 10.18 -6.65 -1.81
C ILE A 37 8.88 -5.86 -1.83
N GLN A 38 7.82 -6.46 -2.37
CA GLN A 38 6.50 -5.82 -2.36
C GLN A 38 5.82 -6.03 -1.00
N ASN A 39 6.12 -5.14 -0.07
CA ASN A 39 5.44 -4.99 1.21
C ASN A 39 4.53 -3.75 1.23
N GLU A 40 3.85 -3.50 2.34
CA GLU A 40 2.93 -2.39 2.53
C GLU A 40 3.61 -1.03 2.34
N LEU A 41 4.81 -0.85 2.90
CA LEU A 41 5.54 0.42 2.80
C LEU A 41 5.99 0.70 1.37
N HIS A 42 6.54 -0.30 0.68
CA HIS A 42 6.93 -0.16 -0.72
C HIS A 42 5.74 0.30 -1.57
N VAL A 43 4.63 -0.42 -1.43
CA VAL A 43 3.42 -0.15 -2.20
C VAL A 43 2.86 1.25 -1.92
N LEU A 44 2.86 1.70 -0.66
CA LEU A 44 2.33 3.00 -0.25
C LEU A 44 3.28 4.16 -0.53
N GLU A 45 4.60 3.97 -0.48
CA GLU A 45 5.58 5.06 -0.39
C GLU A 45 6.46 5.23 -1.63
N ASP A 46 6.83 4.14 -2.32
CA ASP A 46 7.86 4.22 -3.37
C ASP A 46 7.56 3.42 -4.66
N CYS A 47 6.59 2.50 -4.67
CA CYS A 47 6.28 1.68 -5.84
C CYS A 47 5.79 2.51 -7.03
N ASP A 48 6.48 2.42 -8.18
CA ASP A 48 6.17 3.18 -9.40
C ASP A 48 4.78 2.86 -9.97
N MET A 49 4.28 1.65 -9.71
CA MET A 49 2.92 1.22 -10.05
C MET A 49 1.85 2.20 -9.55
N PHE A 50 2.11 2.88 -8.44
CA PHE A 50 1.16 3.77 -7.78
C PHE A 50 1.62 5.22 -7.73
N LEU A 51 2.68 5.57 -8.47
CA LEU A 51 3.27 6.91 -8.46
C LEU A 51 2.24 8.03 -8.68
N ARG A 52 1.40 7.89 -9.71
CA ARG A 52 0.37 8.89 -10.04
C ARG A 52 -0.66 9.06 -8.92
N GLU A 53 -1.11 7.95 -8.35
CA GLU A 53 -2.13 7.95 -7.30
C GLU A 53 -1.55 8.51 -6.00
N ARG A 54 -0.32 8.12 -5.65
CA ARG A 54 0.42 8.67 -4.50
C ARG A 54 0.59 10.19 -4.66
N ALA A 55 1.11 10.65 -5.79
CA ALA A 55 1.35 12.07 -6.04
C ALA A 55 0.08 12.93 -5.93
N ALA A 56 -1.08 12.41 -6.38
CA ALA A 56 -2.36 13.11 -6.24
C ALA A 56 -2.76 13.29 -4.77
N HIS A 57 -2.55 12.26 -3.94
CA HIS A 57 -2.87 12.32 -2.51
C HIS A 57 -1.82 13.14 -1.73
N GLU A 58 -0.54 13.06 -2.08
CA GLU A 58 0.52 13.89 -1.49
C GLU A 58 0.28 15.38 -1.74
N ALA A 59 -0.12 15.75 -2.96
CA ALA A 59 -0.51 17.13 -3.28
C ALA A 59 -1.73 17.59 -2.47
N GLU A 60 -2.66 16.68 -2.19
CA GLU A 60 -3.85 16.97 -1.40
C GLU A 60 -3.56 17.04 0.11
N PHE A 61 -2.65 16.23 0.64
CA PHE A 61 -2.26 16.24 2.05
C PHE A 61 -1.26 17.35 2.39
N GLY A 62 -0.54 17.86 1.39
CA GLY A 62 0.58 18.78 1.58
C GLY A 62 1.81 18.13 2.21
N VAL A 63 1.83 16.79 2.32
CA VAL A 63 2.92 16.00 2.91
C VAL A 63 3.16 14.76 2.06
N ARG A 64 4.40 14.26 2.07
CA ARG A 64 4.74 13.00 1.42
C ARG A 64 4.15 11.82 2.19
N ILE A 65 3.69 10.81 1.45
CA ILE A 65 3.24 9.55 2.03
C ILE A 65 4.50 8.72 2.30
N LEU A 66 5.01 8.87 3.52
CA LEU A 66 6.14 8.13 4.07
C LEU A 66 5.73 7.58 5.43
N GLY A 67 6.24 6.41 5.81
CA GLY A 67 5.75 5.69 6.99
C GLY A 67 5.86 6.49 8.29
N HIS A 68 6.88 7.35 8.39
CA HIS A 68 7.06 8.24 9.55
C HIS A 68 6.09 9.43 9.58
N HIS A 69 5.44 9.77 8.47
CA HIS A 69 4.37 10.79 8.42
C HIS A 69 2.97 10.20 8.67
N PHE A 70 2.82 8.88 8.72
CA PHE A 70 1.51 8.27 8.97
C PHE A 70 0.86 8.75 10.27
N PRO A 71 1.58 8.91 11.40
CA PRO A 71 0.98 9.47 12.62
C PRO A 71 0.37 10.86 12.39
N GLU A 72 1.07 11.76 11.67
CA GLU A 72 0.57 13.10 11.34
C GLU A 72 -0.67 13.05 10.44
N ILE A 73 -0.65 12.20 9.42
CA ILE A 73 -1.77 12.02 8.48
C ILE A 73 -2.99 11.42 9.20
N LEU A 74 -2.78 10.54 10.18
CA LEU A 74 -3.83 9.85 10.92
C LEU A 74 -4.42 10.68 12.07
N ASP A 75 -3.67 11.66 12.59
CA ASP A 75 -4.12 12.58 13.64
C ASP A 75 -5.19 13.56 13.11
N ASP A 76 -5.01 14.06 11.89
CA ASP A 76 -6.00 14.90 11.21
C ASP A 76 -7.17 14.05 10.67
N ALA A 77 -8.39 14.33 11.12
CA ALA A 77 -9.58 13.55 10.75
C ALA A 77 -9.90 13.60 9.24
N HIS A 78 -9.62 14.73 8.57
CA HIS A 78 -9.85 14.92 7.16
C HIS A 78 -8.82 14.17 6.32
N LYS A 79 -7.53 14.30 6.66
CA LYS A 79 -6.43 13.56 6.03
C LYS A 79 -6.60 12.05 6.26
N ARG A 80 -6.93 11.63 7.48
CA ARG A 80 -7.17 10.22 7.83
C ARG A 80 -8.23 9.57 6.94
N GLY A 81 -9.38 10.22 6.74
CA GLY A 81 -10.46 9.67 5.92
C GLY A 81 -10.04 9.43 4.47
N LYS A 82 -9.22 10.33 3.92
CA LYS A 82 -8.68 10.21 2.56
C LYS A 82 -7.54 9.20 2.48
N PHE A 83 -6.64 9.19 3.46
CA PHE A 83 -5.56 8.20 3.54
C PHE A 83 -6.10 6.76 3.63
N ILE A 84 -7.18 6.55 4.39
CA ILE A 84 -7.87 5.26 4.44
C ILE A 84 -8.37 4.85 3.04
N LYS A 85 -8.99 5.76 2.28
CA LYS A 85 -9.45 5.49 0.91
C LYS A 85 -8.28 5.19 -0.04
N TYR A 86 -7.18 5.91 0.10
CA TYR A 86 -5.94 5.64 -0.62
C TYR A 86 -5.47 4.20 -0.36
N CYS A 87 -5.30 3.82 0.91
CA CYS A 87 -4.93 2.46 1.31
C CYS A 87 -5.89 1.40 0.72
N GLU A 88 -7.20 1.61 0.79
CA GLU A 88 -8.19 0.68 0.23
C GLU A 88 -8.05 0.51 -1.29
N SER A 89 -7.85 1.60 -2.03
CA SER A 89 -7.66 1.57 -3.48
C SER A 89 -6.41 0.77 -3.87
N ILE A 90 -5.30 1.06 -3.21
CA ILE A 90 -4.01 0.41 -3.43
C ILE A 90 -4.09 -1.09 -3.17
N VAL A 91 -4.72 -1.49 -2.06
CA VAL A 91 -4.92 -2.88 -1.68
C VAL A 91 -5.78 -3.62 -2.66
N ASN A 92 -6.89 -3.02 -3.07
CA ASN A 92 -7.77 -3.63 -4.07
C ASN A 92 -7.02 -3.85 -5.39
N LYS A 93 -6.08 -2.98 -5.75
CA LYS A 93 -5.23 -3.15 -6.94
C LYS A 93 -4.19 -4.26 -6.74
N CYS A 94 -3.53 -4.33 -5.59
CA CYS A 94 -2.61 -5.43 -5.26
C CYS A 94 -3.33 -6.79 -5.23
N ASN A 95 -4.49 -6.87 -4.57
CA ASN A 95 -5.33 -8.08 -4.52
C ASN A 95 -5.76 -8.54 -5.92
N LYS A 96 -6.08 -7.61 -6.82
CA LYS A 96 -6.45 -7.95 -8.21
C LYS A 96 -5.24 -8.43 -9.03
N LYS A 97 -4.08 -7.79 -8.86
CA LYS A 97 -2.87 -8.11 -9.62
C LYS A 97 -2.20 -9.40 -9.18
N ASN A 98 -2.16 -9.63 -7.87
CA ASN A 98 -1.42 -10.75 -7.27
C ASN A 98 -2.35 -11.89 -6.81
N ARG A 99 -3.62 -11.86 -7.19
CA ARG A 99 -4.46 -13.06 -7.05
C ARG A 99 -3.95 -14.12 -8.01
N SER A 100 -3.44 -15.22 -7.46
CA SER A 100 -3.53 -16.50 -8.15
C SER A 100 -5.01 -16.79 -8.45
N THR A 101 -5.25 -17.29 -9.66
CA THR A 101 -6.55 -17.69 -10.20
C THR A 101 -7.34 -18.55 -9.23
#